data_AF-A0A6B3GUQ3-F1
#
_entry.id   AF-A0A6B3GUQ3-F1
#
_cell.length_a   1.000
_cell.length_b   1.000
_cell.length_c   1.000
_cell.angle_alpha   90.00
_cell.angle_beta   90.00
_cell.angle_gamma   90.00
#
_symmetry.space_group_name_H-M   'P 1'
#
loop_
_entity.id
_entity.type
_entity.pdbx_description
1 polymer ?
#
loop_
_entity_poly.entity_id
_entity_poly.type
_entity_poly.pdbx_seq_one_letter_code
_entity_poly.pdbx_strand_id
1 'polypeptide(L)'
;AEYADKDTYDTELRASHQEGIDKVGQEVGTPVIAVPGADGEQVAFFGPVVTPAPKGEEAAKLWDGTLLVASIPGFYEIKRTRTQGPVFD
;
A
#
# COMPACT_ATOMS: atom_id res chain seq x y z
N ALA A 1 -8.48 -17.22 -17.06
CA ALA A 1 -9.33 -17.03 -18.25
C ALA A 1 -10.80 -17.37 -17.97
N GLU A 2 -11.11 -18.46 -17.26
CA GLU A 2 -12.49 -18.94 -17.04
C GLU A 2 -13.52 -17.90 -16.53
N TYR A 3 -13.08 -16.93 -15.75
CA TYR A 3 -13.93 -15.88 -15.16
C TYR A 3 -13.65 -14.47 -15.72
N ALA A 4 -12.78 -14.34 -16.73
CA ALA A 4 -12.35 -13.03 -17.22
C ALA A 4 -13.51 -12.24 -17.86
N ASP A 5 -14.43 -12.95 -18.54
CA ASP A 5 -15.60 -12.37 -19.20
C ASP A 5 -16.90 -12.64 -18.41
N LYS A 6 -16.80 -12.87 -17.10
CA LYS A 6 -17.93 -13.15 -16.20
C LYS A 6 -17.92 -12.19 -15.01
N ASP A 7 -19.09 -11.93 -14.45
CA ASP A 7 -19.31 -11.12 -13.25
C ASP A 7 -19.38 -11.96 -11.96
N THR A 8 -19.01 -13.24 -12.03
CA THR A 8 -19.22 -14.20 -10.93
C THR A 8 -18.62 -13.76 -9.58
N TYR A 9 -17.52 -13.01 -9.60
CA TYR A 9 -16.83 -12.51 -8.38
C TYR A 9 -16.83 -10.99 -8.27
N ASP A 10 -17.60 -10.30 -9.11
CA ASP A 10 -17.57 -8.84 -9.21
C ASP A 10 -18.00 -8.17 -7.90
N THR A 11 -18.95 -8.78 -7.18
CA THR A 11 -19.44 -8.23 -5.91
C THR A 11 -18.36 -8.29 -4.84
N GLU A 12 -17.72 -9.44 -4.68
CA GLU A 12 -16.64 -9.68 -3.73
C GLU A 12 -15.39 -8.86 -4.10
N LEU A 13 -15.07 -8.75 -5.38
CA LEU A 13 -13.96 -7.95 -5.88
C LEU A 13 -14.18 -6.46 -5.57
N ARG A 14 -15.38 -5.92 -5.82
CA ARG A 14 -15.70 -4.53 -5.49
C ARG A 14 -15.67 -4.29 -3.98
N ALA A 15 -16.20 -5.21 -3.18
CA ALA A 15 -16.17 -5.09 -1.72
C ALA A 15 -14.73 -5.09 -1.18
N SER A 16 -13.89 -6.01 -1.66
CA SER A 16 -12.48 -6.10 -1.28
C SER A 16 -11.69 -4.84 -1.69
N HIS A 17 -11.93 -4.33 -2.89
CA HIS A 17 -11.29 -3.10 -3.36
C HIS A 17 -11.74 -1.88 -2.55
N GLN A 18 -13.04 -1.76 -2.30
CA GLN A 18 -13.62 -0.64 -1.54
C GLN A 18 -13.06 -0.59 -0.11
N GLU A 19 -12.86 -1.74 0.55
CA GLU A 19 -12.23 -1.80 1.87
C GLU A 19 -10.84 -1.15 1.88
N GLY A 20 -10.02 -1.42 0.86
CA GLY A 20 -8.70 -0.82 0.73
C GLY A 20 -8.76 0.68 0.51
N ILE A 21 -9.64 1.15 -0.38
CA ILE A 21 -9.82 2.57 -0.70
C ILE A 21 -10.38 3.35 0.50
N ASP A 22 -11.34 2.79 1.23
CA ASP A 22 -11.94 3.44 2.40
C ASP A 22 -10.93 3.64 3.53
N LYS A 23 -9.96 2.73 3.68
CA LYS A 23 -8.90 2.85 4.70
C LYS A 23 -7.88 3.95 4.38
N VAL A 24 -7.48 4.09 3.11
CA VAL A 24 -6.41 5.02 2.70
C VAL A 24 -6.92 6.40 2.30
N GLY A 25 -8.21 6.50 1.93
CA GLY A 25 -8.84 7.72 1.43
C GLY A 25 -8.95 7.76 -0.10
N GLN A 26 -9.76 8.69 -0.60
CA GLN A 26 -10.21 8.73 -2.00
C GLN A 26 -9.25 9.45 -2.96
N GLU A 27 -8.16 10.06 -2.47
CA GLU A 27 -7.25 10.89 -3.29
C GLU A 27 -5.96 10.16 -3.71
N VAL A 28 -5.95 8.82 -3.68
CA VAL A 28 -4.75 8.01 -3.97
C VAL A 28 -5.01 6.90 -4.99
N GLY A 29 -3.92 6.31 -5.49
CA GLY A 29 -3.95 5.13 -6.37
C GLY A 29 -3.18 3.96 -5.74
N THR A 30 -2.68 3.06 -6.58
CA THR A 30 -1.85 1.91 -6.16
C THR A 30 -0.36 2.32 -6.09
N PRO A 31 0.42 1.85 -5.10
CA PRO A 31 0.11 0.84 -4.08
C PRO A 31 -0.52 1.38 -2.80
N VAL A 32 -1.33 0.54 -2.14
CA VAL A 32 -1.93 0.80 -0.82
C VAL A 32 -1.52 -0.32 0.13
N ILE A 33 -1.12 0.03 1.35
CA ILE A 33 -0.81 -0.92 2.42
C ILE A 33 -1.48 -0.49 3.73
N ALA A 34 -2.05 -1.45 4.45
CA ALA A 34 -2.52 -1.26 5.82
C ALA A 34 -1.53 -1.93 6.79
N VAL A 35 -1.09 -1.20 7.80
CA VAL A 35 -0.13 -1.65 8.82
C VAL A 35 -0.62 -1.28 10.22
N PRO A 36 -0.11 -1.92 11.29
CA PRO A 36 -0.44 -1.52 12.65
C PRO A 36 -0.03 -0.06 12.94
N GLY A 37 -0.94 0.71 13.51
CA GLY A 37 -0.73 2.06 14.04
C GLY A 37 -0.33 2.05 15.52
N ALA A 38 -0.33 3.23 16.13
CA ALA A 38 0.18 3.45 17.50
C ALA A 38 -0.59 2.66 18.59
N ASP A 39 -1.87 2.40 18.37
CA ASP A 39 -2.80 1.72 19.28
C ASP A 39 -3.09 0.26 18.87
N GLY A 40 -2.43 -0.23 17.82
CA GLY A 40 -2.67 -1.55 17.24
C GLY A 40 -3.81 -1.59 16.22
N GLU A 41 -4.58 -0.52 16.06
CA GLU A 41 -5.53 -0.40 14.94
C GLU A 41 -4.78 -0.21 13.63
N GLN A 42 -5.39 -0.60 12.51
CA GLN A 42 -4.74 -0.44 11.22
C GLN A 42 -4.77 1.02 10.75
N VAL A 43 -3.61 1.49 10.29
CA VAL A 43 -3.47 2.71 9.50
C VAL A 43 -3.09 2.32 8.07
N ALA A 44 -3.70 2.96 7.07
CA ALA A 44 -3.38 2.70 5.68
C ALA A 44 -2.67 3.89 5.04
N PHE A 45 -1.73 3.56 4.15
CA PHE A 45 -0.93 4.55 3.42
C PHE A 45 -0.91 4.23 1.93
N PHE A 46 -0.81 5.29 1.14
CA PHE A 46 -0.31 5.20 -0.23
C PHE A 46 1.20 5.00 -0.19
N GLY A 47 1.69 3.94 -0.85
CA GLY A 47 3.09 3.51 -0.80
C GLY A 47 3.31 2.24 0.04
N PRO A 48 4.58 1.94 0.39
CA PRO A 48 5.79 2.61 -0.08
C PRO A 48 5.98 2.43 -1.60
N VAL A 49 6.17 3.55 -2.32
CA VAL A 49 6.43 3.53 -3.77
C VAL A 49 7.92 3.31 -3.99
N VAL A 50 8.29 2.12 -4.48
CA VAL A 50 9.69 1.72 -4.67
C VAL A 50 9.99 1.31 -6.10
N THR A 51 11.18 1.68 -6.58
CA THR A 51 11.74 1.16 -7.83
C THR A 51 13.28 1.27 -7.77
N PRO A 52 14.04 0.18 -7.99
CA PRO A 52 13.57 -1.22 -7.99
C PRO A 52 13.01 -1.64 -6.61
N ALA A 53 12.31 -2.78 -6.55
CA ALA A 53 11.89 -3.34 -5.26
C ALA A 53 13.12 -3.79 -4.45
N PRO A 54 13.22 -3.43 -3.16
CA PRO A 54 14.34 -3.87 -2.32
C PRO A 54 14.27 -5.39 -2.08
N LYS A 55 15.44 -6.02 -1.90
CA LYS A 55 15.58 -7.47 -1.67
C LYS A 55 16.40 -7.70 -0.39
N GLY A 56 16.22 -8.87 0.25
CA GLY A 56 16.98 -9.25 1.45
C GLY A 56 16.83 -8.24 2.60
N GLU A 57 17.94 -7.92 3.25
CA GLU A 57 17.98 -7.00 4.40
C GLU A 57 17.44 -5.59 4.09
N GLU A 58 17.60 -5.10 2.86
CA GLU A 58 17.06 -3.79 2.47
C GLU A 58 15.52 -3.78 2.46
N ALA A 59 14.89 -4.93 2.20
CA ALA A 59 13.43 -5.05 2.28
C ALA A 59 12.95 -5.00 3.74
N ALA A 60 13.64 -5.69 4.63
CA ALA A 60 13.36 -5.65 6.07
C ALA A 60 13.56 -4.23 6.64
N LYS A 61 14.65 -3.56 6.25
CA LYS A 61 14.92 -2.17 6.65
C LYS A 61 13.83 -1.20 6.21
N LEU A 62 13.32 -1.34 4.98
CA LEU A 62 12.19 -0.53 4.52
C LEU A 62 10.93 -0.83 5.32
N TRP A 63 10.68 -2.10 5.62
CA TRP A 63 9.53 -2.52 6.41
C TRP A 63 9.56 -1.92 7.83
N ASP A 64 10.70 -2.03 8.52
CA ASP A 64 10.89 -1.46 9.86
C ASP A 64 10.71 0.07 9.84
N GLY A 65 11.25 0.74 8.83
CA GLY A 65 11.07 2.19 8.64
C GLY A 65 9.61 2.57 8.38
N THR A 66 8.86 1.74 7.64
CA THR A 66 7.43 1.94 7.35
C THR A 66 6.61 1.83 8.63
N LEU A 67 6.84 0.79 9.44
CA LEU A 67 6.17 0.63 10.74
C LEU A 67 6.53 1.75 11.70
N LEU A 68 7.78 2.22 11.69
CA LEU A 68 8.22 3.31 12.55
C LEU A 68 7.44 4.59 12.26
N VAL A 69 7.34 5.02 11.00
CA VAL A 69 6.60 6.24 10.66
C VAL A 69 5.09 6.08 10.86
N ALA A 70 4.54 4.89 10.60
CA ALA A 70 3.14 4.55 10.84
C ALA A 70 2.74 4.63 12.33
N SER A 71 3.69 4.41 13.24
CA SER A 71 3.46 4.48 14.69
C SER A 71 3.28 5.91 15.23
N ILE A 72 3.44 6.96 14.41
CA ILE A 72 3.36 8.36 14.83
C ILE A 72 1.98 8.94 14.47
N PRO A 73 1.09 9.28 15.45
CA PRO A 73 -0.30 9.70 15.22
C PRO A 73 -0.56 11.01 14.44
N GLY A 74 0.43 11.55 13.74
CA GLY A 74 0.31 12.74 12.90
C GLY A 74 1.21 12.70 11.67
N PHE A 75 1.73 11.52 11.33
CA PHE A 75 2.49 11.33 10.10
C PHE A 75 1.53 11.04 8.94
N TYR A 76 1.53 11.91 7.94
CA TYR A 76 0.63 11.81 6.78
C TYR A 76 1.36 11.54 5.47
N GLU A 77 2.53 12.17 5.24
CA GLU A 77 3.25 11.99 3.98
C GLU A 77 4.75 12.26 4.12
N ILE A 78 5.55 11.41 3.48
CA ILE A 78 6.91 11.71 3.08
C ILE A 78 7.05 11.40 1.59
N LYS A 79 7.54 12.37 0.82
CA LYS A 79 7.58 12.24 -0.64
C LYS A 79 8.81 12.91 -1.23
N ARG A 80 9.34 12.27 -2.28
CA ARG A 80 10.31 12.85 -3.21
C ARG A 80 9.83 12.62 -4.64
N THR A 81 10.32 13.44 -5.57
CA THR A 81 10.02 13.27 -6.99
C THR A 81 10.53 11.92 -7.49
N ARG A 82 9.64 11.13 -8.10
CA ARG A 82 10.01 9.89 -8.78
C ARG A 82 10.70 10.22 -10.09
N THR A 83 11.92 9.73 -10.27
CA THR A 83 12.76 9.97 -11.46
C THR A 83 12.98 8.71 -12.31
N GLN A 84 12.44 7.56 -11.89
CA GLN A 84 12.58 6.28 -12.57
C GLN A 84 11.22 5.54 -12.65
N GLY A 85 11.01 4.79 -13.73
CA GLY A 85 9.85 3.91 -13.89
C GLY A 85 9.98 2.58 -13.09
N PRO A 86 8.96 1.71 -13.10
CA PRO A 86 9.04 0.39 -12.46
C PRO A 86 10.15 -0.50 -13.05
N VAL A 87 10.80 -1.29 -12.20
CA VAL A 87 11.71 -2.39 -12.58
C VAL A 87 11.15 -3.69 -12.00
N PHE A 88 11.05 -4.75 -12.82
CA PHE A 88 10.28 -5.98 -12.52
C PHE A 88 11.14 -7.23 -12.25
N ASP A 89 12.45 -7.07 -12.10
CA ASP A 89 13.43 -8.14 -11.98
C ASP A 89 13.60 -8.70 -10.56
#